data_AF-A0A954G4A5-F1
#
_entry.id   AF-A0A954G4A5-F1
#
_cell.length_a   1.000
_cell.length_b   1.000
_cell.length_c   1.000
_cell.angle_alpha   90.00
_cell.angle_beta   90.00
_cell.angle_gamma   90.00
#
_symmetry.space_group_name_H-M   'P 1'
#
loop_
_entity.id
_entity.type
_entity.pdbx_description
1 polymer ?
#
loop_
_entity_poly.entity_id
_entity_poly.type
_entity_poly.pdbx_seq_one_letter_code
_entity_poly.pdbx_strand_id
1 'polypeptide(L)'
;LDLTGVGDRLAAFKSDQQQGEEDLQKIITALSESQAGNLPGPFDVVCSTCILSQLILQVVHAVGETHPRFEELLVSVRGQHFRTVLDLIEEGGAGFIVSDFVSSESAADLKDVPDFQFTQYLSQLLSSRNFFHGVHPGLLFAQLKGDSPLAKLVEDVEMLPPWRWNLGARQYAVAGIRFQRHKAE
;
A
#
# COMPACT_ATOMS: atom_id res chain seq x y z
N LEU A 1 16.22 4.42 -3.40
CA LEU A 1 15.89 3.12 -3.99
C LEU A 1 14.46 3.21 -4.49
N ASP A 2 14.24 3.03 -5.79
CA ASP A 2 12.89 2.97 -6.35
C ASP A 2 12.34 1.55 -6.20
N LEU A 3 11.26 1.40 -5.44
CA LEU A 3 10.60 0.11 -5.20
C LEU A 3 9.50 -0.20 -6.22
N THR A 4 9.23 0.74 -7.14
CA THR A 4 8.23 0.58 -8.19
C THR A 4 8.83 0.26 -9.56
N GLY A 5 10.11 0.62 -9.77
CA GLY A 5 10.78 0.56 -11.07
C GLY A 5 10.27 1.58 -12.09
N VAL A 6 9.31 2.43 -11.71
CA VAL A 6 8.68 3.44 -12.57
C VAL A 6 8.72 4.84 -11.94
N GLY A 7 9.42 5.05 -10.83
CA GLY A 7 9.45 6.31 -10.11
C GLY A 7 9.94 7.47 -10.98
N ASP A 8 11.00 7.26 -11.75
CA ASP A 8 11.51 8.27 -12.69
C ASP A 8 10.51 8.58 -13.81
N ARG A 9 9.74 7.58 -14.26
CA ARG A 9 8.70 7.76 -15.29
C ARG A 9 7.50 8.54 -14.75
N LEU A 10 7.09 8.26 -13.52
CA LEU A 10 6.06 9.02 -12.82
C LEU A 10 6.51 10.47 -12.60
N ALA A 11 7.74 10.69 -12.15
CA ALA A 11 8.28 12.03 -11.93
C ALA A 11 8.43 12.85 -13.23
N ALA A 12 8.73 12.18 -14.34
CA ALA A 12 8.85 12.81 -15.66
C ALA A 12 7.51 12.96 -16.40
N PHE A 13 6.41 12.41 -15.87
CA PHE A 13 5.12 12.42 -16.54
C PHE A 13 4.64 13.85 -16.82
N LYS A 14 4.14 14.07 -18.03
CA LYS A 14 3.53 15.34 -18.46
C LYS A 14 2.16 15.04 -19.05
N SER A 15 1.16 15.80 -18.63
CA SER A 15 -0.25 15.63 -19.03
C SER A 15 -0.57 16.05 -20.48
N ASP A 16 0.37 15.90 -21.43
CA ASP A 16 0.10 16.17 -22.85
C ASP A 16 -0.77 15.05 -23.46
N GLN A 17 -1.81 15.40 -24.22
CA GLN A 17 -3.01 14.56 -24.39
C GLN A 17 -2.79 13.22 -25.07
N GLN A 18 -1.89 13.11 -26.05
CA GLN A 18 -1.65 11.84 -26.75
C GLN A 18 -0.44 11.09 -26.19
N GLN A 19 0.68 11.79 -25.99
CA GLN A 19 1.91 11.15 -25.50
C GLN A 19 1.79 10.73 -24.02
N GLY A 20 1.04 11.48 -23.22
CA GLY A 20 0.79 11.17 -21.81
C GLY A 20 0.05 9.84 -21.63
N GLU A 21 -0.99 9.57 -22.41
CA GLU A 21 -1.78 8.34 -22.25
C GLU A 21 -0.99 7.07 -22.62
N GLU A 22 -0.18 7.12 -23.67
CA GLU A 22 0.70 6.00 -24.03
C GLU A 22 1.76 5.74 -22.96
N ASP A 23 2.35 6.80 -22.42
CA ASP A 23 3.36 6.67 -21.36
C ASP A 23 2.74 6.16 -20.05
N LEU A 24 1.51 6.58 -19.73
CA LEU A 24 0.75 6.08 -18.59
C LEU A 24 0.43 4.59 -18.74
N GLN A 25 0.05 4.15 -19.94
CA GLN A 25 -0.17 2.73 -20.23
C GLN A 25 1.11 1.92 -20.04
N LYS A 26 2.27 2.43 -20.49
CA LYS A 26 3.57 1.77 -20.26
C LYS A 26 3.91 1.66 -18.77
N ILE A 27 3.60 2.70 -17.99
CA ILE A 27 3.76 2.68 -16.52
C ILE A 27 2.89 1.59 -15.91
N ILE A 28 1.61 1.54 -16.26
CA ILE A 28 0.67 0.53 -15.72
C ILE A 28 1.08 -0.88 -16.09
N THR A 29 1.52 -1.10 -17.33
CA THR A 29 2.05 -2.41 -17.76
C THR A 29 3.29 -2.79 -16.93
N ALA A 30 4.22 -1.86 -16.70
CA ALA A 30 5.40 -2.14 -15.86
C ALA A 30 5.03 -2.43 -14.39
N LEU A 31 3.97 -1.80 -13.86
CA LEU A 31 3.43 -2.07 -12.52
C LEU A 31 2.74 -3.44 -12.40
N SER A 32 2.54 -4.18 -13.50
CA SER A 32 2.01 -5.54 -13.44
C SER A 32 3.04 -6.54 -12.89
N GLU A 33 4.32 -6.22 -12.95
CA GLU A 33 5.44 -7.09 -12.57
C GLU A 33 6.06 -6.70 -11.22
N SER A 34 6.46 -7.71 -10.44
CA SER A 34 7.19 -7.57 -9.18
C SER A 34 8.57 -6.95 -9.37
N GLN A 35 9.03 -6.17 -8.38
CA GLN A 35 10.39 -5.59 -8.38
C GLN A 35 11.39 -6.40 -7.55
N ALA A 36 11.02 -7.60 -7.09
CA ALA A 36 11.86 -8.40 -6.19
C ALA A 36 13.22 -8.77 -6.81
N GLY A 37 13.32 -8.93 -8.14
CA GLY A 37 14.59 -9.21 -8.82
C GLY A 37 15.66 -8.12 -8.68
N ASN A 38 15.27 -6.91 -8.28
CA ASN A 38 16.18 -5.77 -8.05
C ASN A 38 16.60 -5.65 -6.58
N LEU A 39 16.15 -6.55 -5.71
CA LEU A 39 16.34 -6.52 -4.27
C LEU A 39 17.02 -7.82 -3.81
N PRO A 40 17.80 -7.80 -2.71
CA PRO A 40 18.28 -9.03 -2.11
C PRO A 40 17.10 -9.90 -1.65
N GLY A 41 17.25 -11.21 -1.66
CA GLY A 41 16.22 -12.17 -1.22
C GLY A 41 16.39 -13.55 -1.86
N PRO A 42 15.51 -14.52 -1.54
CA PRO A 42 14.37 -14.40 -0.61
C PRO A 42 14.78 -14.34 0.87
N PHE A 43 13.83 -14.05 1.76
CA PHE A 43 13.99 -13.95 3.22
C PHE A 43 12.94 -14.76 3.98
N ASP A 44 13.28 -15.24 5.17
CA ASP A 44 12.34 -15.91 6.09
C ASP A 44 11.18 -14.99 6.50
N VAL A 45 11.45 -13.68 6.63
CA VAL A 45 10.47 -12.66 7.05
C VAL A 45 10.67 -11.38 6.26
N VAL A 46 9.58 -10.87 5.67
CA VAL A 46 9.56 -9.56 5.01
C VAL A 46 8.56 -8.65 5.70
N CYS A 47 9.03 -7.46 6.10
CA CYS A 47 8.17 -6.42 6.66
C CYS A 47 8.18 -5.18 5.76
N SER A 48 6.99 -4.72 5.39
CA SER A 48 6.77 -3.46 4.69
C SER A 48 6.15 -2.46 5.65
N THR A 49 6.87 -1.41 6.03
CA THR A 49 6.42 -0.44 7.03
C THR A 49 6.11 0.92 6.43
N CYS A 50 4.82 1.23 6.26
CA CYS A 50 4.30 2.53 5.81
C CYS A 50 4.86 3.03 4.46
N ILE A 51 5.47 2.15 3.68
CA ILE A 51 6.06 2.53 2.40
C ILE A 51 4.98 2.72 1.32
N LEU A 52 3.87 1.97 1.41
CA LEU A 52 2.81 1.99 0.39
C LEU A 52 2.20 3.39 0.22
N SER A 53 1.95 4.13 1.31
CA SER A 53 1.45 5.50 1.25
C SER A 53 2.42 6.42 0.50
N GLN A 54 3.73 6.21 0.64
CA GLN A 54 4.77 6.96 -0.08
C GLN A 54 4.82 6.60 -1.57
N LEU A 55 4.63 5.32 -1.92
CA LEU A 55 4.54 4.90 -3.33
C LEU A 55 3.30 5.52 -4.00
N ILE A 56 2.17 5.54 -3.30
CA ILE A 56 0.94 6.17 -3.78
C ILE A 56 1.09 7.68 -3.92
N LEU A 57 1.81 8.33 -3.00
CA LEU A 57 2.06 9.78 -3.09
C LEU A 57 2.77 10.17 -4.40
N GLN A 58 3.63 9.30 -4.95
CA GLN A 58 4.25 9.54 -6.26
C GLN A 58 3.21 9.61 -7.38
N VAL A 59 2.18 8.77 -7.33
CA VAL A 59 1.05 8.82 -8.28
C VAL A 59 0.29 10.13 -8.14
N VAL A 60 -0.05 10.52 -6.90
CA VAL A 60 -0.76 11.78 -6.62
C VAL A 60 0.00 12.98 -7.19
N HIS A 61 1.33 13.04 -6.99
CA HIS A 61 2.17 14.11 -7.51
C HIS A 61 2.34 14.06 -9.03
N ALA A 62 2.39 12.88 -9.64
CA ALA A 62 2.61 12.72 -11.07
C ALA A 62 1.36 13.10 -11.89
N VAL A 63 0.19 12.57 -11.54
CA VAL A 63 -1.01 12.67 -12.40
C VAL A 63 -2.13 13.51 -11.80
N GLY A 64 -2.13 13.71 -10.48
CA GLY A 64 -3.22 14.37 -9.75
C GLY A 64 -4.44 13.48 -9.53
N GLU A 65 -5.21 13.79 -8.48
CA GLU A 65 -6.34 12.97 -8.02
C GLU A 65 -7.54 12.97 -8.98
N THR A 66 -7.62 13.98 -9.86
CA THR A 66 -8.71 14.13 -10.84
C THR A 66 -8.43 13.43 -12.17
N HIS A 67 -7.25 12.79 -12.33
CA HIS A 67 -6.90 12.10 -13.56
C HIS A 67 -7.85 10.92 -13.81
N PRO A 68 -8.38 10.72 -15.05
CA PRO A 68 -9.31 9.62 -15.33
C PRO A 68 -8.79 8.22 -14.98
N ARG A 69 -7.46 8.05 -14.99
CA ARG A 69 -6.76 6.79 -14.68
C ARG A 69 -6.11 6.77 -13.29
N PHE A 70 -6.44 7.72 -12.41
CA PHE A 70 -5.88 7.80 -11.07
C PHE A 70 -6.13 6.51 -10.28
N GLU A 71 -7.37 6.02 -10.23
CA GLU A 71 -7.73 4.79 -9.51
C GLU A 71 -7.00 3.54 -10.06
N GLU A 72 -6.85 3.44 -11.38
CA GLU A 72 -6.14 2.35 -12.04
C GLU A 72 -4.66 2.31 -11.62
N LEU A 73 -4.02 3.48 -11.52
CA LEU A 73 -2.65 3.59 -11.03
C LEU A 73 -2.54 3.21 -9.55
N LEU A 74 -3.48 3.63 -8.70
CA LEU A 74 -3.50 3.22 -7.29
C LEU A 74 -3.59 1.71 -7.14
N VAL A 75 -4.47 1.06 -7.92
CA VAL A 75 -4.62 -0.39 -7.94
C VAL A 75 -3.34 -1.07 -8.42
N SER A 76 -2.71 -0.54 -9.47
CA SER A 76 -1.50 -1.09 -10.07
C SER A 76 -0.31 -1.01 -9.12
N VAL A 77 -0.03 0.15 -8.53
CA VAL A 77 1.04 0.34 -7.54
C VAL A 77 0.83 -0.57 -6.33
N ARG A 78 -0.40 -0.64 -5.81
CA ARG A 78 -0.71 -1.51 -4.67
C ARG A 78 -0.50 -2.99 -5.01
N GLY A 79 -1.00 -3.43 -6.18
CA GLY A 79 -0.79 -4.80 -6.65
C GLY A 79 0.69 -5.15 -6.81
N GLN A 80 1.46 -4.25 -7.40
CA GLN A 80 2.91 -4.41 -7.55
C GLN A 80 3.63 -4.54 -6.21
N HIS A 81 3.27 -3.67 -5.26
CA HIS A 81 3.87 -3.66 -3.93
C HIS A 81 3.64 -4.99 -3.21
N PHE A 82 2.41 -5.51 -3.23
CA PHE A 82 2.10 -6.79 -2.61
C PHE A 82 2.82 -7.96 -3.28
N ARG A 83 2.89 -8.00 -4.62
CA ARG A 83 3.68 -9.02 -5.34
C ARG A 83 5.16 -8.95 -4.96
N THR A 84 5.72 -7.74 -4.89
CA THR A 84 7.12 -7.53 -4.49
C THR A 84 7.37 -8.01 -3.07
N VAL A 85 6.51 -7.67 -2.12
CA VAL A 85 6.61 -8.18 -0.75
C VAL A 85 6.56 -9.70 -0.74
N LEU A 86 5.60 -10.30 -1.47
CA LEU A 86 5.47 -11.75 -1.54
C LEU A 86 6.72 -12.41 -2.11
N ASP A 87 7.22 -11.95 -3.25
CA ASP A 87 8.37 -12.53 -3.96
C ASP A 87 9.69 -12.41 -3.20
N LEU A 88 9.75 -11.52 -2.21
CA LEU A 88 10.89 -11.44 -1.29
C LEU A 88 10.79 -12.42 -0.13
N ILE A 89 9.64 -13.05 0.11
CA ILE A 89 9.43 -14.04 1.16
C ILE A 89 9.76 -15.42 0.58
N GLU A 90 10.57 -16.20 1.29
CA GLU A 90 10.79 -17.60 0.95
C GLU A 90 9.52 -18.44 1.11
N GLU A 91 9.48 -19.63 0.54
CA GLU A 91 8.35 -20.53 0.72
C GLU A 91 8.16 -20.93 2.19
N GLY A 92 6.95 -20.75 2.72
CA GLY A 92 6.67 -20.93 4.14
C GLY A 92 7.13 -19.79 5.06
N GLY A 93 7.76 -18.75 4.51
CA GLY A 93 8.16 -17.55 5.25
C GLY A 93 6.96 -16.65 5.60
N ALA A 94 7.22 -15.59 6.37
CA ALA A 94 6.19 -14.68 6.87
C ALA A 94 6.25 -13.28 6.24
N GLY A 95 5.07 -12.69 6.03
CA GLY A 95 4.90 -11.31 5.60
C GLY A 95 4.20 -10.46 6.64
N PHE A 96 4.66 -9.21 6.79
CA PHE A 96 3.98 -8.21 7.62
C PHE A 96 3.92 -6.85 6.93
N ILE A 97 2.71 -6.43 6.55
CA ILE A 97 2.48 -5.13 5.90
C ILE A 97 1.84 -4.19 6.93
N VAL A 98 2.53 -3.10 7.25
CA VAL A 98 2.01 -1.99 8.03
C VAL A 98 1.69 -0.85 7.07
N SER A 99 0.46 -0.33 7.14
CA SER A 99 0.06 0.85 6.39
C SER A 99 -0.44 1.93 7.33
N ASP A 100 0.14 3.12 7.20
CA ASP A 100 -0.46 4.36 7.70
C ASP A 100 -1.63 4.72 6.78
N PHE A 101 -2.75 5.12 7.38
CA PHE A 101 -3.95 5.45 6.63
C PHE A 101 -4.59 6.77 7.07
N VAL A 102 -4.24 7.32 8.23
CA VAL A 102 -4.65 8.68 8.67
C VAL A 102 -3.45 9.38 9.29
N SER A 103 -3.32 10.69 9.08
CA SER A 103 -2.37 11.56 9.79
C SER A 103 -3.10 12.50 10.75
N SER A 104 -2.43 12.87 11.83
CA SER A 104 -2.87 13.92 12.74
C SER A 104 -3.00 15.31 12.09
N GLU A 105 -2.52 15.48 10.85
CA GLU A 105 -2.75 16.70 10.06
C GLU A 105 -4.16 16.78 9.50
N SER A 106 -4.75 15.65 9.10
CA SER A 106 -6.12 15.59 8.61
C SER A 106 -7.12 15.25 9.72
N ALA A 107 -6.64 14.74 10.85
CA ALA A 107 -7.44 14.37 12.02
C ALA A 107 -6.72 14.79 13.32
N ALA A 108 -6.89 16.05 13.74
CA ALA A 108 -6.16 16.61 14.87
C ALA A 108 -6.33 15.80 16.17
N ASP A 109 -7.56 15.34 16.45
CA ASP A 109 -7.89 14.59 17.67
C ASP A 109 -7.22 13.22 17.74
N LEU A 110 -6.63 12.73 16.64
CA LEU A 110 -5.93 11.44 16.59
C LEU A 110 -4.89 11.30 17.72
N LYS A 111 -4.27 12.41 18.12
CA LYS A 111 -3.24 12.46 19.17
C LYS A 111 -3.79 12.16 20.57
N ASP A 112 -5.05 12.53 20.81
CA ASP A 112 -5.62 12.64 22.15
C ASP A 112 -6.80 11.69 22.39
N VAL A 113 -7.35 11.07 21.33
CA VAL A 113 -8.42 10.08 21.45
C VAL A 113 -7.97 8.93 22.37
N PRO A 114 -8.73 8.61 23.44
CA PRO A 114 -8.39 7.50 24.33
C PRO A 114 -8.36 6.13 23.64
N ASP A 115 -7.51 5.21 24.10
CA ASP A 115 -7.34 3.87 23.51
C ASP A 115 -8.67 3.10 23.37
N PHE A 116 -9.55 3.19 24.37
CA PHE A 116 -10.84 2.50 24.36
C PHE A 116 -11.85 3.06 23.33
N GLN A 117 -11.62 4.27 22.81
CA GLN A 117 -12.41 4.89 21.74
C GLN A 117 -11.72 4.83 20.37
N PHE A 118 -10.46 4.40 20.33
CA PHE A 118 -9.60 4.55 19.15
C PHE A 118 -10.18 3.86 17.92
N THR A 119 -10.58 2.59 18.02
CA THR A 119 -11.17 1.85 16.89
C THR A 119 -12.47 2.47 16.38
N GLN A 120 -13.32 2.97 17.29
CA GLN A 120 -14.56 3.65 16.91
C GLN A 120 -14.28 4.96 16.17
N TYR A 121 -13.34 5.76 16.67
CA TYR A 121 -12.91 6.99 16.04
C TYR A 121 -12.35 6.74 14.63
N LEU A 122 -11.47 5.75 14.48
CA LEU A 122 -10.94 5.36 13.16
C LEU A 122 -12.05 4.91 12.19
N SER A 123 -13.05 4.18 12.69
CA SER A 123 -14.20 3.78 11.86
C SER A 123 -14.97 5.00 11.31
N GLN A 124 -15.09 6.07 12.10
CA GLN A 124 -15.71 7.33 11.66
C GLN A 124 -14.86 8.05 10.61
N LEU A 125 -13.53 8.06 10.78
CA LEU A 125 -12.63 8.66 9.79
C LEU A 125 -12.67 7.90 8.46
N LEU A 126 -12.66 6.57 8.48
CA LEU A 126 -12.79 5.76 7.28
C LEU A 126 -14.15 6.00 6.59
N SER A 127 -15.24 6.04 7.35
CA SER A 127 -16.59 6.31 6.82
C SER A 127 -16.73 7.70 6.21
N SER A 128 -16.04 8.69 6.77
CA SER A 128 -16.01 10.07 6.25
C SER A 128 -14.96 10.28 5.16
N ARG A 129 -14.30 9.21 4.69
CA ARG A 129 -13.21 9.25 3.70
C ARG A 129 -12.02 10.12 4.11
N ASN A 130 -11.80 10.30 5.41
CA ASN A 130 -10.60 10.93 5.93
C ASN A 130 -9.50 9.89 6.11
N PHE A 131 -8.94 9.45 4.98
CA PHE A 131 -7.80 8.54 4.93
C PHE A 131 -6.96 8.80 3.68
N PHE A 132 -5.70 8.38 3.69
CA PHE A 132 -4.81 8.50 2.54
C PHE A 132 -5.26 7.64 1.37
N HIS A 133 -5.11 8.15 0.15
CA HIS A 133 -5.49 7.42 -1.07
C HIS A 133 -4.85 6.04 -1.16
N GLY A 134 -5.60 5.07 -1.67
CA GLY A 134 -5.09 3.74 -2.01
C GLY A 134 -4.71 2.83 -0.83
N VAL A 135 -4.80 3.30 0.42
CA VAL A 135 -4.32 2.58 1.62
C VAL A 135 -5.41 2.28 2.67
N HIS A 136 -6.68 2.25 2.27
CA HIS A 136 -7.78 1.84 3.15
C HIS A 136 -7.53 0.42 3.70
N PRO A 137 -7.43 0.19 5.03
CA PRO A 137 -7.02 -1.10 5.59
C PRO A 137 -7.86 -2.29 5.12
N GLY A 138 -9.18 -2.12 5.02
CA GLY A 138 -10.09 -3.16 4.52
C GLY A 138 -9.83 -3.55 3.06
N LEU A 139 -9.40 -2.62 2.21
CA LEU A 139 -9.06 -2.92 0.82
C LEU A 139 -7.72 -3.65 0.72
N LEU A 140 -6.75 -3.25 1.54
CA LEU A 140 -5.44 -3.93 1.65
C LEU A 140 -5.63 -5.38 2.12
N PHE A 141 -6.48 -5.60 3.12
CA PHE A 141 -6.80 -6.93 3.62
C PHE A 141 -7.47 -7.81 2.55
N ALA A 142 -8.44 -7.25 1.83
CA ALA A 142 -9.18 -7.97 0.79
C ALA A 142 -8.27 -8.43 -0.36
N GLN A 143 -7.10 -7.81 -0.57
CA GLN A 143 -6.16 -8.28 -1.59
C GLN A 143 -5.51 -9.63 -1.24
N LEU A 144 -5.44 -9.99 0.04
CA LEU A 144 -4.85 -11.25 0.51
C LEU A 144 -5.91 -12.27 0.93
N LYS A 145 -7.20 -11.98 0.73
CA LYS A 145 -8.32 -12.87 1.08
C LYS A 145 -9.27 -13.05 -0.11
N GLY A 146 -10.19 -14.01 0.03
CA GLY A 146 -11.25 -14.26 -0.95
C GLY A 146 -10.69 -14.70 -2.31
N ASP A 147 -11.27 -14.19 -3.39
CA ASP A 147 -10.97 -14.62 -4.76
C ASP A 147 -9.82 -13.85 -5.43
N SER A 148 -9.10 -13.01 -4.67
CA SER A 148 -7.94 -12.27 -5.19
C SER A 148 -6.85 -13.25 -5.67
N PRO A 149 -6.15 -12.97 -6.80
CA PRO A 149 -5.03 -13.80 -7.25
C PRO A 149 -3.94 -13.99 -6.18
N LEU A 150 -3.70 -12.97 -5.34
CA LEU A 150 -2.70 -13.04 -4.28
C LEU A 150 -3.15 -13.89 -3.09
N ALA A 151 -4.46 -14.06 -2.87
CA ALA A 151 -4.99 -14.89 -1.80
C ALA A 151 -4.62 -16.37 -2.00
N LYS A 152 -4.30 -16.79 -3.23
CA LYS A 152 -3.82 -18.14 -3.55
C LYS A 152 -2.35 -18.38 -3.23
N LEU A 153 -1.63 -17.34 -2.80
CA LEU A 153 -0.20 -17.38 -2.52
C LEU A 153 0.10 -17.29 -1.02
N VAL A 154 -0.93 -17.09 -0.19
CA VAL A 154 -0.79 -16.84 1.23
C VAL A 154 -1.81 -17.60 2.08
N GLU A 155 -1.41 -17.87 3.31
CA GLU A 155 -2.26 -18.43 4.36
C GLU A 155 -2.16 -17.62 5.66
N ASP A 156 -2.98 -17.96 6.64
CA ASP A 156 -2.99 -17.35 7.97
C ASP A 156 -3.06 -15.81 7.98
N VAL A 157 -3.74 -15.25 6.97
CA VAL A 157 -3.88 -13.80 6.82
C VAL A 157 -4.76 -13.23 7.93
N GLU A 158 -4.23 -12.28 8.68
CA GLU A 158 -4.89 -11.62 9.81
C GLU A 158 -4.65 -10.11 9.80
N MET A 159 -5.72 -9.35 10.06
CA MET A 159 -5.67 -7.92 10.34
C MET A 159 -5.44 -7.72 11.84
N LEU A 160 -4.34 -7.05 12.19
CA LEU A 160 -4.06 -6.67 13.57
C LEU A 160 -4.90 -5.44 13.97
N PRO A 161 -5.23 -5.28 15.27
CA PRO A 161 -5.84 -4.05 15.76
C PRO A 161 -5.01 -2.83 15.38
N PRO A 162 -5.64 -1.73 14.92
CA PRO A 162 -4.91 -0.53 14.56
C PRO A 162 -4.29 0.12 15.80
N TRP A 163 -3.16 0.80 15.61
CA TRP A 163 -2.48 1.55 16.68
C TRP A 163 -2.08 2.94 16.23
N ARG A 164 -1.68 3.79 17.19
CA ARG A 164 -1.08 5.09 16.90
C ARG A 164 0.42 4.92 16.72
N TRP A 165 0.94 5.36 15.58
CA TRP A 165 2.36 5.52 15.37
C TRP A 165 2.75 6.97 15.65
N ASN A 166 3.48 7.20 16.75
CA ASN A 166 4.01 8.50 17.10
C ASN A 166 5.38 8.73 16.44
N LEU A 167 5.45 9.68 15.49
CA LEU A 167 6.68 10.11 14.83
C LEU A 167 7.06 11.55 15.23
N GLY A 168 6.67 11.98 16.44
CA GLY A 168 6.95 13.31 16.98
C GLY A 168 5.87 14.32 16.59
N ALA A 169 6.21 15.24 15.68
CA ALA A 169 5.30 16.34 15.30
C ALA A 169 3.99 15.83 14.67
N ARG A 170 4.06 14.68 14.00
CA ARG A 170 2.93 13.98 13.38
C ARG A 170 2.72 12.62 14.03
N GLN A 171 1.45 12.26 14.21
CA GLN A 171 1.05 10.91 14.55
C GLN A 171 0.21 10.32 13.43
N TYR A 172 0.25 9.01 13.30
CA TYR A 172 -0.46 8.28 12.25
C TYR A 172 -1.32 7.17 12.86
N ALA A 173 -2.50 6.96 12.29
CA ALA A 173 -3.24 5.73 12.50
C ALA A 173 -2.69 4.70 11.52
N VAL A 174 -2.28 3.54 12.04
CA VAL A 174 -1.67 2.48 11.25
C VAL A 174 -2.36 1.15 11.53
N ALA A 175 -2.43 0.32 10.51
CA ALA A 175 -2.97 -1.04 10.58
C ALA A 175 -1.93 -2.02 10.03
N GLY A 176 -1.87 -3.20 10.63
CA GLY A 176 -0.95 -4.26 10.26
C GLY A 176 -1.69 -5.46 9.70
N ILE A 177 -1.17 -6.05 8.62
CA ILE A 177 -1.64 -7.32 8.07
C ILE A 177 -0.49 -8.30 8.13
N ARG A 178 -0.68 -9.40 8.87
CA ARG A 178 0.27 -10.52 8.90
C ARG A 178 -0.25 -11.68 8.07
N PHE A 179 0.65 -12.44 7.47
CA PHE A 179 0.34 -13.62 6.66
C PHE A 179 1.57 -14.52 6.51
N GLN A 180 1.36 -15.74 6.03
CA GLN A 180 2.43 -16.66 5.64
C GLN A 180 2.38 -16.90 4.13
N ARG A 181 3.53 -17.06 3.48
CA ARG A 181 3.61 -17.49 2.08
C ARG A 181 3.42 -19.00 2.03
N HIS A 182 2.58 -19.49 1.11
CA HIS A 182 2.43 -20.93 0.94
C HIS A 182 3.77 -21.61 0.63
N LYS A 183 3.90 -22.86 1.06
CA LYS A 183 4.95 -23.77 0.58
C LYS A 183 4.55 -24.33 -0.77
N ALA A 184 5.48 -24.44 -1.71
CA ALA A 184 5.20 -25.26 -2.90
C ALA A 184 5.03 -26.73 -2.46
N GLU A 185 4.04 -27.40 -3.05
CA GLU A 185 3.81 -28.85 -2.87
C GLU A 185 4.88 -29.69 -3.59
#